data_AF-A0A5C7B6V9-F1
#
_entry.id   AF-A0A5C7B6V9-F1
#
_cell.length_a   1.000
_cell.length_b   1.000
_cell.length_c   1.000
_cell.angle_alpha   90.00
_cell.angle_beta   90.00
_cell.angle_gamma   90.00
#
_symmetry.space_group_name_H-M   'P 1'
#
loop_
_entity.id
_entity.type
_entity.pdbx_description
1 polymer ?
#
loop_
_entity_poly.entity_id
_entity_poly.type
_entity_poly.pdbx_seq_one_letter_code
_entity_poly.pdbx_strand_id
1 'polypeptide(L)'
;MLYATEKVINNADATFIVQQIQHFLNGRIELKSGNKSRKDLKKEFKARAIKLKTKTLLLDEQLITSNLKKKIKTIYPYEYKIVSKEIIDKAIIEKIENIAYIRPIPAIQITNTSGSEKVSKQLYLQYVINSLNGEVLTYIAPGISIGMSGDGNGQTSHSDIN
;
A
#
# COMPACT_ATOMS: atom_id res chain seq x y z
N MET A 1 -11.74 22.56 -13.63
CA MET A 1 -11.22 21.31 -13.08
C MET A 1 -10.19 21.69 -12.03
N LEU A 2 -10.62 21.85 -10.78
CA LEU A 2 -9.72 22.18 -9.67
C LEU A 2 -8.93 20.92 -9.34
N TYR A 3 -7.61 20.95 -9.52
CA TYR A 3 -6.73 19.95 -8.93
C TYR A 3 -6.95 20.02 -7.42
N ALA A 4 -7.48 18.95 -6.83
CA ALA A 4 -7.74 18.85 -5.41
C ALA A 4 -6.41 18.76 -4.63
N THR A 5 -5.77 19.91 -4.42
CA THR A 5 -4.66 20.09 -3.46
C THR A 5 -5.11 20.97 -2.31
N GLU A 6 -6.29 20.71 -1.74
CA GLU A 6 -6.67 21.28 -0.43
C GLU A 6 -6.14 20.45 0.75
N LYS A 7 -5.34 19.41 0.48
CA LYS A 7 -4.66 18.68 1.55
C LYS A 7 -3.28 19.30 1.76
N VAL A 8 -3.13 20.02 2.87
CA VAL A 8 -1.82 20.48 3.34
C VAL A 8 -0.94 19.25 3.55
N ILE A 9 0.11 19.13 2.74
CA ILE A 9 1.12 18.07 2.85
C ILE A 9 1.85 18.29 4.18
N ASN A 10 1.79 17.32 5.08
CA ASN A 10 2.51 17.40 6.35
C ASN A 10 3.89 16.72 6.27
N ASN A 11 4.69 16.82 7.33
CA ASN A 11 6.05 16.27 7.35
C ASN A 11 6.09 14.75 7.12
N ALA A 12 5.08 14.01 7.60
CA ALA A 12 4.98 12.57 7.37
C ALA A 12 4.63 12.26 5.92
N ASP A 13 3.76 13.05 5.28
CA ASP A 13 3.47 12.96 3.84
C ASP A 13 4.74 13.20 3.01
N ALA A 14 5.50 14.25 3.32
CA ALA A 14 6.76 14.56 2.65
C ALA A 14 7.80 13.44 2.84
N THR A 15 7.95 12.94 4.07
CA THR A 15 8.86 11.82 4.38
C THR A 15 8.49 10.58 3.59
N PHE A 16 7.21 10.23 3.56
CA PHE A 16 6.71 9.11 2.77
C PHE A 16 6.98 9.28 1.28
N ILE A 17 6.70 10.46 0.71
CA ILE A 17 6.94 10.74 -0.72
C ILE A 17 8.42 10.54 -1.07
N VAL A 18 9.34 11.05 -0.25
CA VAL A 18 10.79 10.86 -0.45
C VAL A 18 11.16 9.38 -0.41
N GLN A 19 10.66 8.63 0.58
CA GLN A 19 10.88 7.19 0.67
C GLN A 19 10.37 6.43 -0.56
N GLN A 20 9.18 6.77 -1.07
CA GLN A 20 8.63 6.13 -2.28
C GLN A 20 9.49 6.42 -3.52
N ILE A 21 9.93 7.67 -3.68
CA ILE A 21 10.82 8.05 -4.80
C ILE A 21 12.13 7.28 -4.71
N GLN A 22 12.75 7.22 -3.53
CA GLN A 22 13.98 6.46 -3.31
C GLN A 22 13.81 4.97 -3.66
N HIS A 23 12.74 4.34 -3.17
CA HIS A 23 12.44 2.94 -3.48
C HIS A 23 12.22 2.70 -4.98
N PHE A 24 11.51 3.60 -5.66
CA PHE A 24 11.27 3.52 -7.10
C PHE A 24 12.56 3.64 -7.90
N LEU A 25 13.40 4.63 -7.57
CA LEU A 25 14.67 4.87 -8.26
C LEU A 25 15.65 3.71 -8.05
N ASN A 26 15.78 3.21 -6.82
CA ASN A 26 16.63 2.06 -6.51
C ASN A 26 16.20 0.83 -7.31
N GLY A 27 14.90 0.51 -7.33
CA GLY A 27 14.38 -0.61 -8.13
C GLY A 27 14.61 -0.43 -9.63
N ARG A 28 14.52 0.80 -10.16
CA ARG A 28 14.82 1.08 -11.58
C ARG A 28 16.29 0.90 -11.92
N ILE A 29 17.19 1.28 -11.03
CA ILE A 29 18.63 1.09 -11.20
C ILE A 29 18.95 -0.41 -11.26
N GLU A 30 18.42 -1.21 -10.32
CA GLU A 30 18.62 -2.66 -10.27
C GLU A 30 18.07 -3.40 -11.50
N LEU A 31 16.93 -2.95 -12.05
CA LEU A 31 16.38 -3.50 -13.28
C LEU A 31 17.26 -3.16 -14.50
N LYS A 32 17.75 -1.92 -14.59
CA LYS A 32 18.56 -1.46 -15.72
C LYS A 32 19.96 -2.07 -15.72
N SER A 33 20.53 -2.36 -14.56
CA SER A 33 21.82 -3.04 -14.45
C SER A 33 21.76 -4.54 -14.77
N GLY A 34 20.57 -5.09 -15.04
CA GLY A 34 20.38 -6.53 -15.26
C GLY A 34 20.42 -7.35 -13.97
N ASN A 35 20.54 -6.71 -12.80
CA ASN A 35 20.64 -7.39 -11.51
C ASN A 35 19.32 -8.03 -11.07
N LYS A 36 18.17 -7.60 -11.62
CA LYS A 36 16.86 -8.15 -11.30
C LYS A 36 15.96 -8.24 -12.53
N SER A 37 15.18 -9.32 -12.62
CA SER A 37 14.09 -9.46 -13.58
C SER A 37 12.75 -9.04 -12.96
N ARG A 38 11.72 -8.85 -13.80
CA ARG A 38 10.34 -8.64 -13.34
C ARG A 38 9.82 -9.80 -12.48
N LYS A 39 10.30 -11.04 -12.70
CA LYS A 39 9.91 -12.20 -11.88
C LYS A 39 10.52 -12.11 -10.49
N ASP A 40 11.73 -11.58 -10.38
CA ASP A 40 12.42 -11.41 -9.09
C ASP A 40 11.72 -10.35 -8.25
N LEU A 41 11.28 -9.24 -8.87
CA LEU A 41 10.46 -8.23 -8.18
C LEU A 41 9.16 -8.81 -7.60
N LYS A 42 8.49 -9.72 -8.33
CA LYS A 42 7.27 -10.40 -7.81
C LYS A 42 7.60 -11.32 -6.63
N LYS A 43 8.70 -12.06 -6.70
CA LYS A 43 9.15 -12.92 -5.60
C LYS A 43 9.52 -12.11 -4.37
N GLU A 44 10.22 -11.00 -4.55
CA GLU A 44 10.53 -10.07 -3.47
C GLU A 44 9.27 -9.52 -2.81
N PHE A 45 8.26 -9.18 -3.60
CA PHE A 45 6.99 -8.70 -3.05
C PHE A 45 6.33 -9.75 -2.13
N LYS A 46 6.27 -11.02 -2.58
CA LYS A 46 5.79 -12.12 -1.74
C LYS A 46 6.63 -12.31 -0.47
N ALA A 47 7.95 -12.21 -0.58
CA ALA A 47 8.86 -12.33 0.55
C ALA A 47 8.70 -11.18 1.57
N ARG A 48 8.43 -9.95 1.09
CA ARG A 48 8.18 -8.78 1.95
C ARG A 48 6.86 -8.90 2.72
N ALA A 49 5.83 -9.50 2.12
CA ALA A 49 4.57 -9.75 2.81
C ALA A 49 4.74 -10.61 4.07
N ILE A 50 5.70 -11.54 4.07
CA ILE A 50 6.02 -12.38 5.25
C ILE A 50 6.54 -11.54 6.41
N LYS A 51 7.27 -10.44 6.14
CA LYS A 51 7.79 -9.53 7.19
C LYS A 51 6.66 -8.87 7.99
N LEU A 52 5.43 -8.85 7.47
CA LEU A 52 4.28 -8.29 8.18
C LEU A 52 3.96 -9.07 9.47
N LYS A 53 4.25 -10.38 9.50
CA LYS A 53 4.00 -11.23 10.68
C LYS A 53 4.76 -10.78 11.93
N THR A 54 5.90 -10.10 11.75
CA THR A 54 6.78 -9.65 12.83
C THR A 54 6.65 -8.16 13.14
N LYS A 55 5.67 -7.46 12.54
CA LYS A 55 5.46 -6.02 12.71
C LYS A 55 4.11 -5.74 13.36
N THR A 56 4.03 -4.66 14.13
CA THR A 56 2.75 -4.14 14.60
C THR A 56 2.10 -3.33 13.47
N LEU A 57 0.91 -3.75 13.05
CA LEU A 57 0.12 -3.05 12.03
C LEU A 57 -0.67 -1.89 12.66
N LEU A 58 -0.34 -0.65 12.30
CA LEU A 58 -1.11 0.53 12.66
C LEU A 58 -2.23 0.79 11.65
N LEU A 59 -3.41 1.04 12.20
CA LEU A 59 -4.61 1.30 11.41
C LEU A 59 -5.23 2.61 11.89
N ASP A 60 -5.46 3.52 10.95
CA ASP A 60 -6.06 4.82 11.23
C ASP A 60 -7.51 4.64 11.69
N GLU A 61 -7.79 5.08 12.91
CA GLU A 61 -9.11 4.96 13.53
C GLU A 61 -10.24 5.63 12.73
N GLN A 62 -9.92 6.65 11.92
CA GLN A 62 -10.84 7.39 11.07
C GLN A 62 -11.17 6.63 9.78
N LEU A 63 -10.30 5.71 9.36
CA LEU A 63 -10.46 4.93 8.13
C LEU A 63 -11.09 3.55 8.38
N ILE A 64 -11.24 3.14 9.64
CA ILE A 64 -11.77 1.83 10.03
C ILE A 64 -13.24 1.92 10.44
N THR A 65 -14.08 1.10 9.81
CA THR A 65 -15.50 0.96 10.20
C THR A 65 -15.67 0.24 11.54
N SER A 66 -16.75 0.54 12.28
CA SER A 66 -17.06 -0.13 13.55
C SER A 66 -17.17 -1.66 13.42
N ASN A 67 -17.63 -2.17 12.27
CA ASN A 67 -17.68 -3.60 12.00
C ASN A 67 -16.27 -4.21 11.91
N LEU A 68 -15.34 -3.55 11.21
CA LEU A 68 -13.95 -3.99 11.13
C LEU A 68 -13.28 -3.94 12.51
N LYS A 69 -13.51 -2.91 13.33
CA LYS A 69 -12.97 -2.84 14.70
C LYS A 69 -13.35 -4.07 15.55
N LYS A 70 -14.56 -4.60 15.37
CA LYS A 70 -15.05 -5.78 16.09
C LYS A 70 -14.47 -7.10 15.56
N LYS A 71 -14.25 -7.19 14.24
CA LYS A 71 -13.87 -8.45 13.57
C LYS A 71 -12.37 -8.59 13.33
N ILE A 72 -11.60 -7.52 13.42
CA ILE A 72 -10.20 -7.52 13.01
C ILE A 72 -9.36 -8.57 13.74
N LYS A 73 -9.61 -8.78 15.05
CA LYS A 73 -8.93 -9.80 15.86
C LYS A 73 -9.15 -11.22 15.32
N THR A 74 -10.27 -11.49 14.66
CA THR A 74 -10.61 -12.79 14.09
C THR A 74 -9.98 -13.00 12.71
N ILE A 75 -9.78 -11.92 11.93
CA ILE A 75 -9.31 -12.00 10.54
C ILE A 75 -7.82 -11.70 10.38
N TYR A 76 -7.19 -11.06 11.36
CA TYR A 76 -5.78 -10.70 11.33
C TYR A 76 -5.11 -11.21 12.61
N PRO A 77 -4.35 -12.31 12.53
CA PRO A 77 -3.84 -13.01 13.72
C PRO A 77 -2.56 -12.38 14.32
N TYR A 78 -2.00 -11.34 13.67
CA TYR A 78 -0.76 -10.70 14.10
C TYR A 78 -1.03 -9.43 14.90
N GLU A 79 0.02 -8.83 15.48
CA GLU A 79 -0.10 -7.60 16.25
C GLU A 79 -0.65 -6.44 15.43
N TYR A 80 -1.63 -5.74 15.97
CA TYR A 80 -2.17 -4.53 15.37
C TYR A 80 -2.57 -3.52 16.46
N LYS A 81 -2.63 -2.24 16.07
CA LYS A 81 -3.17 -1.16 16.90
C LYS A 81 -4.05 -0.24 16.04
N ILE A 82 -5.23 0.08 16.55
CA ILE A 82 -6.08 1.13 16.00
C ILE A 82 -5.65 2.42 16.69
N VAL A 83 -5.19 3.39 15.91
CA VAL A 83 -4.51 4.59 16.41
C VAL A 83 -4.97 5.82 15.64
N SER A 84 -4.73 7.00 16.19
CA SER A 84 -4.95 8.25 15.48
C SER A 84 -3.91 8.45 14.36
N LYS A 85 -4.21 9.34 13.41
CA LYS A 85 -3.31 9.67 12.31
C LYS A 85 -1.96 10.20 12.80
N GLU A 86 -1.95 10.97 13.89
CA GLU A 86 -0.73 11.57 14.46
C GLU A 86 0.28 10.52 14.92
N ILE A 87 -0.20 9.39 15.44
CA ILE A 87 0.66 8.27 15.85
C ILE A 87 1.31 7.62 14.62
N ILE A 88 0.56 7.46 13.53
CA ILE A 88 1.09 6.94 12.26
C ILE A 88 2.11 7.91 11.68
N ASP A 89 1.79 9.21 11.65
CA ASP A 89 2.68 10.25 11.15
C ASP A 89 4.00 10.27 11.93
N LYS A 90 3.92 10.18 13.26
CA LYS A 90 5.10 10.06 14.13
C LYS A 90 5.93 8.83 13.78
N ALA A 91 5.30 7.67 13.61
CA ALA A 91 6.02 6.44 13.24
C ALA A 91 6.75 6.56 11.89
N ILE A 92 6.16 7.24 10.91
CA ILE A 92 6.78 7.53 9.60
C ILE A 92 7.99 8.45 9.76
N ILE A 93 7.83 9.56 10.49
CA ILE A 93 8.89 10.57 10.67
C ILE A 93 10.06 9.99 11.47
N GLU A 94 9.77 9.26 12.54
CA GLU A 94 10.76 8.63 13.42
C GLU A 94 11.32 7.31 12.86
N LYS A 95 10.79 6.84 11.72
CA LYS A 95 11.24 5.63 11.03
C LYS A 95 11.26 4.39 11.94
N ILE A 96 10.18 4.18 12.69
CA ILE A 96 10.11 3.07 13.66
C ILE A 96 10.16 1.73 12.90
N GLU A 97 11.13 0.87 13.23
CA GLU A 97 11.41 -0.35 12.47
C GLU A 97 10.29 -1.39 12.52
N ASN A 98 9.73 -1.64 13.70
CA ASN A 98 8.78 -2.73 13.91
C ASN A 98 7.32 -2.35 13.60
N ILE A 99 7.12 -1.26 12.87
CA ILE A 99 5.78 -0.75 12.53
C ILE A 99 5.52 -0.87 11.03
N ALA A 100 4.29 -1.26 10.71
CA ALA A 100 3.72 -1.11 9.39
C ALA A 100 2.41 -0.32 9.49
N TYR A 101 2.02 0.39 8.43
CA TYR A 101 0.77 1.15 8.39
C TYR A 101 0.05 0.98 7.05
N ILE A 102 -1.28 1.16 7.05
CA ILE A 102 -2.09 1.13 5.84
C ILE A 102 -2.25 2.54 5.26
N ARG A 103 -2.00 2.69 3.96
CA ARG A 103 -2.30 3.93 3.23
C ARG A 103 -3.21 3.64 2.03
N PRO A 104 -4.43 4.21 1.99
CA PRO A 104 -5.26 4.17 0.78
C PRO A 104 -4.70 5.15 -0.25
N ILE A 105 -4.39 4.65 -1.44
CA ILE A 105 -3.94 5.45 -2.58
C ILE A 105 -5.06 5.42 -3.64
N PRO A 106 -5.57 6.58 -4.08
CA PRO A 106 -6.59 6.61 -5.12
C PRO A 106 -6.03 6.04 -6.41
N ALA A 107 -6.80 5.15 -7.04
CA ALA A 107 -6.53 4.59 -8.34
C ALA A 107 -7.73 4.85 -9.26
N ILE A 108 -7.44 5.33 -10.46
CA ILE A 108 -8.47 5.64 -11.46
C ILE A 108 -8.44 4.54 -12.50
N GLN A 109 -9.58 3.87 -12.71
CA GLN A 109 -9.75 2.96 -13.83
C GLN A 109 -10.28 3.73 -15.04
N ILE A 110 -9.41 3.96 -16.02
CA ILE A 110 -9.79 4.52 -17.31
C ILE A 110 -10.15 3.34 -18.22
N THR A 111 -11.41 3.27 -18.64
CA THR A 111 -11.87 2.27 -19.62
C THR A 111 -11.96 2.92 -21.00
N ASN A 112 -11.08 2.53 -21.92
CA ASN A 112 -11.12 3.00 -23.30
C ASN A 112 -12.24 2.30 -24.06
N THR A 113 -13.43 2.89 -24.05
CA THR A 113 -14.51 2.51 -24.97
C THR A 113 -14.74 3.73 -25.86
N SER A 114 -14.16 3.71 -27.07
CA SER A 114 -14.43 4.65 -28.17
C SER A 114 -14.39 6.15 -27.79
N GLY A 115 -13.21 6.77 -27.95
CA GLY A 115 -13.04 8.22 -28.13
C GLY A 115 -13.32 9.14 -26.93
N SER A 116 -13.77 8.62 -25.79
CA SER A 116 -13.96 9.39 -24.56
C SER A 116 -13.46 8.64 -23.34
N GLU A 117 -12.56 9.26 -22.57
CA GLU A 117 -12.08 8.74 -21.29
C GLU A 117 -13.20 8.91 -20.25
N LYS A 118 -14.02 7.86 -20.06
CA LYS A 118 -14.92 7.80 -18.91
C LYS A 118 -14.17 7.22 -17.72
N VAL A 119 -13.99 8.04 -16.67
CA VAL A 119 -13.64 7.53 -15.34
C VAL A 119 -14.82 6.69 -14.85
N SER A 120 -14.68 5.37 -14.91
CA SER A 120 -15.79 4.46 -14.64
C SER A 120 -16.06 4.31 -13.14
N LYS A 121 -15.01 4.25 -12.31
CA LYS A 121 -15.07 4.16 -10.84
C LYS A 121 -13.82 4.75 -10.19
N GLN A 122 -14.00 5.46 -9.07
CA GLN A 122 -12.91 5.78 -8.15
C GLN A 122 -12.64 4.56 -7.28
N LEU A 123 -11.44 4.02 -7.38
CA LEU A 123 -11.02 2.84 -6.63
C LEU A 123 -9.87 3.24 -5.70
N TYR A 124 -9.63 2.45 -4.66
CA TYR A 124 -8.54 2.68 -3.73
C TYR A 124 -7.68 1.44 -3.63
N LEU A 125 -6.38 1.63 -3.83
CA LEU A 125 -5.37 0.64 -3.48
C LEU A 125 -4.99 0.80 -2.03
N GLN A 126 -5.03 -0.28 -1.28
CA GLN A 126 -4.61 -0.27 0.12
C GLN A 126 -3.19 -0.81 0.18
N TYR A 127 -2.22 0.08 0.43
CA TYR A 127 -0.83 -0.30 0.60
C TYR A 127 -0.52 -0.53 2.07
N VAL A 128 0.19 -1.62 2.38
CA VAL A 128 0.80 -1.85 3.69
C VAL A 128 2.27 -1.49 3.59
N ILE A 129 2.70 -0.50 4.35
CA ILE A 129 4.01 0.15 4.19
C ILE A 129 4.80 0.04 5.49
N ASN A 130 6.08 -0.29 5.39
CA ASN A 130 7.03 -0.26 6.49
C ASN A 130 7.39 1.20 6.85
N SER A 131 7.21 1.61 8.11
CA SER A 131 7.52 2.98 8.53
C SER A 131 9.01 3.33 8.50
N LEU A 132 9.90 2.33 8.61
CA LEU A 132 11.35 2.55 8.59
C LEU A 132 11.84 3.24 7.32
N ASN A 133 11.41 2.72 6.18
CA ASN A 133 11.99 3.03 4.88
C ASN A 133 10.96 3.25 3.78
N GLY A 134 9.67 3.15 4.08
CA GLY A 134 8.59 3.23 3.09
C GLY A 134 8.51 2.03 2.16
N GLU A 135 9.16 0.90 2.49
CA GLU A 135 9.03 -0.33 1.70
C GLU A 135 7.58 -0.78 1.69
N VAL A 136 6.99 -0.94 0.50
CA VAL A 136 5.69 -1.60 0.36
C VAL A 136 5.86 -3.08 0.69
N LEU A 137 5.20 -3.51 1.77
CA LEU A 137 5.20 -4.90 2.22
C LEU A 137 4.17 -5.74 1.46
N THR A 138 2.97 -5.18 1.27
CA THR A 138 1.92 -5.79 0.46
C THR A 138 0.93 -4.71 -0.02
N TYR A 139 0.05 -5.04 -0.96
CA TYR A 139 -1.08 -4.19 -1.33
C TYR A 139 -2.33 -5.03 -1.61
N ILE A 140 -3.49 -4.38 -1.49
CA ILE A 140 -4.80 -4.95 -1.83
C ILE A 140 -5.44 -4.04 -2.87
N ALA A 141 -5.84 -4.64 -4.00
CA ALA A 141 -6.42 -3.96 -5.16
C ALA A 141 -7.79 -4.56 -5.51
N PRO A 142 -8.88 -4.16 -4.81
CA PRO A 142 -10.20 -4.73 -5.07
C PRO A 142 -10.70 -4.31 -6.45
N GLY A 143 -10.92 -5.28 -7.34
CA GLY A 143 -11.53 -5.06 -8.65
C GLY A 143 -10.64 -4.35 -9.69
N ILE A 144 -9.34 -4.15 -9.43
CA ILE A 144 -8.40 -3.58 -10.40
C ILE A 144 -7.37 -4.65 -10.78
N SER A 145 -7.30 -5.00 -12.05
CA SER A 145 -6.15 -5.70 -12.63
C SER A 145 -5.01 -4.68 -12.81
N ILE A 146 -4.28 -4.36 -11.75
CA ILE A 146 -3.10 -3.49 -11.88
C ILE A 146 -1.95 -4.34 -12.42
N GLY A 147 -1.48 -3.99 -13.62
CA GLY A 147 -0.33 -4.60 -14.30
C GLY A 147 1.03 -4.38 -13.62
N MET A 148 1.08 -4.41 -12.29
CA MET A 148 2.30 -4.54 -11.48
C MET A 148 2.26 -5.75 -10.55
N SER A 149 1.46 -6.76 -10.88
CA SER A 149 1.67 -8.16 -10.51
C SER A 149 1.00 -9.02 -11.57
N GLY A 150 1.43 -10.27 -11.70
CA GLY A 150 0.86 -11.18 -12.71
C GLY A 150 -0.59 -11.49 -12.40
N ASP A 151 -1.29 -11.90 -13.44
CA ASP A 151 -2.67 -12.34 -13.44
C ASP A 151 -3.67 -11.22 -13.12
N GLY A 152 -4.04 -10.53 -14.20
CA GLY A 152 -5.42 -10.13 -14.37
C GLY A 152 -6.31 -11.37 -14.38
N ASN A 153 -6.56 -11.94 -13.20
CA ASN A 153 -7.77 -12.66 -12.91
C ASN A 153 -8.19 -12.18 -11.53
N GLY A 154 -9.22 -11.34 -11.51
CA GLY A 154 -9.74 -10.73 -10.30
C GLY A 154 -10.41 -11.78 -9.44
N GLN A 155 -9.64 -12.51 -8.65
CA GLN A 155 -10.06 -13.15 -7.42
C GLN A 155 -8.84 -13.25 -6.51
N THR A 156 -8.69 -12.34 -5.54
CA THR A 156 -7.94 -12.65 -4.32
C THR A 156 -8.62 -13.87 -3.71
N SER A 157 -8.07 -15.05 -3.96
CA SER A 157 -8.66 -16.30 -3.50
C SER A 157 -8.28 -16.53 -2.04
N HIS A 158 -9.14 -17.24 -1.32
CA HIS A 158 -9.00 -17.50 0.11
C HIS A 158 -7.64 -18.14 0.50
N SER A 159 -6.94 -18.76 -0.46
CA SER A 159 -5.63 -19.39 -0.25
C SER A 159 -4.45 -18.41 -0.20
N ASP A 160 -4.62 -17.15 -0.57
CA ASP A 160 -3.53 -16.15 -0.52
C ASP A 160 -3.34 -15.57 0.90
N ILE A 161 -4.23 -15.90 1.84
CA ILE A 161 -4.27 -15.34 3.20
C ILE A 161 -3.90 -16.38 4.28
N ASN A 162 -3.66 -17.64 3.91
CA ASN A 162 -3.25 -18.70 4.85
C ASN A 162 -1.76 -19.04 4.73
#